data_AF-A0A7S2UYZ5-F1
#
_entry.id   AF-A0A7S2UYZ5-F1
#
_cell.length_a   1.000
_cell.length_b   1.000
_cell.length_c   1.000
_cell.angle_alpha   90.00
_cell.angle_beta   90.00
_cell.angle_gamma   90.00
#
_symmetry.space_group_name_H-M   'P 1'
#
loop_
_entity.id
_entity.type
_entity.pdbx_description
1 polymer ?
#
loop_
_entity_poly.entity_id
_entity_poly.type
_entity_poly.pdbx_seq_one_letter_code
_entity_poly.pdbx_strand_id
1 'polypeptide(L)'
;GGPGRLAGRYGPELESLSGLTHPTHLKTQPFALLARRQKYLVRMSTVGFELLNGFLSTAGLLLALQTLNARLRVKVEDRPPLQTPQVAFLGALQDSPGEMATPGVEHLSNQKLEWGVLPSFSIQSDQDKEHQ
;
A
#
# COMPACT_ATOMS: atom_id res chain seq x y z
N GLY A 1 -13.83 11.53 -5.05
CA GLY A 1 -12.71 12.08 -5.84
C GLY A 1 -12.34 11.08 -6.91
N GLY A 2 -12.59 11.41 -8.18
CA GLY A 2 -12.51 10.46 -9.29
C GLY A 2 -11.09 10.16 -9.80
N PRO A 3 -10.94 9.18 -10.70
CA PRO A 3 -9.66 8.73 -11.28
C PRO A 3 -8.83 9.84 -11.97
N GLY A 4 -9.42 11.00 -12.25
CA GLY A 4 -8.72 12.15 -12.85
C GLY A 4 -7.67 12.83 -11.95
N ARG A 5 -7.64 12.60 -10.64
CA ARG A 5 -6.63 13.23 -9.75
C ARG A 5 -5.24 12.57 -9.80
N LEU A 6 -5.15 11.29 -10.17
CA LEU A 6 -3.85 10.63 -10.36
C LEU A 6 -3.16 11.15 -11.63
N ALA A 7 -3.95 11.43 -12.68
CA ALA A 7 -3.46 12.00 -13.94
C ALA A 7 -2.83 13.39 -13.76
N GLY A 8 -3.28 14.19 -12.78
CA GLY A 8 -2.68 15.51 -12.52
C GLY A 8 -1.32 15.45 -11.80
N ARG A 9 -1.08 14.44 -10.95
CA ARG A 9 0.17 14.33 -10.17
C ARG A 9 1.24 13.49 -10.85
N TYR A 10 0.83 12.48 -11.61
CA TYR A 10 1.72 11.53 -12.27
C TYR A 10 1.61 11.60 -13.81
N GLY A 11 1.00 12.67 -14.34
CA GLY A 11 0.73 12.82 -15.78
C GLY A 11 1.97 12.63 -16.65
N PRO A 12 3.09 13.34 -16.38
CA PRO A 12 4.32 13.18 -17.14
C PRO A 12 4.90 11.76 -17.07
N GLU A 13 4.83 11.11 -15.90
CA GLU A 13 5.28 9.73 -15.72
C GLU A 13 4.42 8.74 -16.49
N LEU A 14 3.09 8.91 -16.44
CA LEU A 14 2.14 8.05 -17.17
C LEU A 14 2.29 8.22 -18.68
N GLU A 15 2.50 9.46 -19.15
CA GLU A 15 2.79 9.74 -20.55
C GLU A 15 4.12 9.07 -20.98
N SER A 16 5.17 9.17 -20.17
CA SER A 16 6.44 8.50 -20.43
C SER A 16 6.30 6.97 -20.49
N LEU A 17 5.47 6.39 -19.62
CA LEU A 17 5.17 4.96 -19.64
C LEU A 17 4.33 4.54 -20.84
N SER A 18 3.42 5.40 -21.33
CA SER A 18 2.54 5.08 -22.46
C SER A 18 3.30 4.77 -23.77
N GLY A 19 4.51 5.32 -23.93
CA GLY A 19 5.38 5.05 -25.08
C GLY A 19 6.19 3.74 -25.00
N LEU A 20 6.10 2.99 -23.90
CA LEU A 20 6.86 1.75 -23.70
C LEU A 20 6.15 0.55 -24.33
N THR A 21 6.31 0.39 -25.64
CA THR A 21 5.72 -0.74 -26.38
C THR A 21 6.67 -1.93 -26.56
N HIS A 22 7.98 -1.71 -26.47
CA HIS A 22 9.00 -2.73 -26.72
C HIS A 22 9.98 -2.88 -25.53
N PRO A 23 10.51 -4.09 -25.26
CA PRO A 23 11.46 -4.32 -24.17
C PRO A 23 12.75 -3.49 -24.29
N THR A 24 13.13 -3.12 -25.51
CA THR A 24 14.28 -2.24 -25.78
C THR A 24 14.09 -0.85 -25.17
N HIS A 25 12.85 -0.35 -25.11
CA HIS A 25 12.55 0.97 -24.53
C HIS A 25 12.86 1.01 -23.03
N LEU A 26 12.79 -0.13 -22.32
CA LEU A 26 13.15 -0.22 -20.90
C LEU A 26 14.64 -0.01 -20.63
N LYS A 27 15.48 -0.02 -21.68
CA LYS A 27 16.92 0.23 -21.60
C LYS A 27 17.28 1.66 -21.99
N THR A 28 16.43 2.35 -22.74
CA THR A 28 16.71 3.67 -23.30
C THR A 28 15.93 4.79 -22.62
N GLN A 29 14.75 4.49 -22.06
CA GLN A 29 13.90 5.49 -21.43
C GLN A 29 14.39 5.82 -20.01
N PRO A 30 14.74 7.09 -19.73
CA PRO A 30 15.32 7.49 -18.45
C PRO A 30 14.43 7.14 -17.25
N PHE A 31 13.12 7.36 -17.37
CA PHE A 31 12.16 7.06 -16.30
C PHE A 31 12.09 5.56 -16.00
N ALA A 32 12.02 4.71 -17.04
CA ALA A 32 12.00 3.26 -16.87
C ALA A 32 13.29 2.74 -16.23
N LEU A 33 14.46 3.30 -16.59
CA LEU A 33 15.73 2.97 -15.96
C LEU A 33 15.76 3.34 -14.48
N LEU A 34 15.27 4.54 -14.13
CA LEU A 34 15.22 5.01 -12.75
C LEU A 34 14.28 4.14 -11.90
N ALA A 35 13.06 3.89 -12.39
CA ALA A 35 12.07 3.05 -11.73
C ALA A 35 12.56 1.60 -11.53
N ARG A 36 13.42 1.08 -12.40
CA ARG A 36 14.00 -0.26 -12.27
C ARG A 36 15.17 -0.33 -11.30
N ARG A 37 15.90 0.77 -11.08
CA ARG A 37 17.10 0.80 -10.24
C ARG A 37 16.80 1.21 -8.80
N GLN A 38 15.74 2.00 -8.59
CA GLN A 38 15.43 2.56 -7.29
C GLN A 38 14.17 1.91 -6.70
N LYS A 39 14.18 1.71 -5.39
CA LYS A 39 12.96 1.34 -4.66
C LYS A 39 12.13 2.59 -4.43
N TYR A 40 10.83 2.50 -4.67
CA TYR A 40 9.90 3.60 -4.41
C TYR A 40 9.58 3.68 -2.92
N LEU A 41 9.73 4.87 -2.32
CA LEU A 41 9.44 5.09 -0.91
C LEU A 41 7.92 5.27 -0.71
N VAL A 42 7.32 4.40 0.10
CA VAL A 42 5.93 4.52 0.52
C VAL A 42 5.91 4.77 2.02
N ARG A 43 5.18 5.81 2.45
CA ARG A 43 4.94 6.10 3.87
C ARG A 43 3.54 5.63 4.23
N MET A 44 3.43 4.80 5.26
CA MET A 44 2.17 4.18 5.66
C MET A 44 2.01 4.24 7.18
N SER A 45 0.77 4.31 7.67
CA SER A 45 0.51 4.11 9.09
C SER A 45 0.76 2.66 9.48
N THR A 46 1.05 2.41 10.77
CA THR A 46 1.16 1.07 11.34
C THR A 46 -0.06 0.21 11.00
N VAL A 47 -1.26 0.73 11.27
CA VAL A 47 -2.53 0.05 10.96
C VAL A 47 -2.67 -0.27 9.46
N GLY A 48 -2.34 0.67 8.58
CA GLY A 48 -2.43 0.46 7.14
C GLY A 48 -1.47 -0.63 6.65
N PHE A 49 -0.28 -0.67 7.23
CA PHE A 49 0.73 -1.67 6.90
C PHE A 49 0.32 -3.06 7.35
N GLU A 50 -0.20 -3.20 8.56
CA GLU A 50 -0.71 -4.46 9.10
C GLU A 50 -1.86 -5.02 8.26
N LEU A 51 -2.83 -4.16 7.89
CA LEU A 51 -3.95 -4.56 7.04
C LEU A 51 -3.49 -5.03 5.66
N LEU A 52 -2.54 -4.31 5.05
CA LEU A 52 -1.97 -4.71 3.76
C LEU A 52 -1.26 -6.07 3.86
N ASN A 53 -0.44 -6.25 4.90
CA ASN A 53 0.31 -7.48 5.10
C ASN A 53 -0.63 -8.67 5.36
N GLY A 54 -1.66 -8.49 6.20
CA GLY A 54 -2.68 -9.48 6.45
C GLY A 54 -3.43 -9.86 5.18
N PHE A 55 -3.88 -8.87 4.39
CA PHE A 55 -4.57 -9.13 3.12
C PHE A 55 -3.70 -9.91 2.12
N LEU A 56 -2.46 -9.48 1.90
CA LEU A 56 -1.56 -10.14 0.96
C LEU A 56 -1.25 -11.58 1.34
N SER A 57 -1.12 -11.84 2.65
CA SER A 57 -0.84 -13.16 3.20
C SER A 57 -2.06 -14.08 3.09
N THR A 58 -3.23 -13.62 3.53
CA THR A 58 -4.47 -14.41 3.53
C THR A 58 -4.98 -14.70 2.12
N ALA A 59 -4.88 -13.73 1.21
CA ALA A 59 -5.30 -13.90 -0.18
C ALA A 59 -4.27 -14.68 -1.03
N GLY A 60 -3.13 -15.09 -0.46
CA GLY A 60 -2.09 -15.83 -1.17
C GLY A 60 -1.45 -15.06 -2.34
N LEU A 61 -1.39 -13.73 -2.25
CA LEU A 61 -0.92 -12.85 -3.33
C LEU A 61 0.61 -12.77 -3.36
N LEU A 62 1.26 -13.93 -3.52
CA LEU A 62 2.71 -14.09 -3.41
C LEU A 62 3.48 -13.24 -4.44
N LEU A 63 2.98 -13.13 -5.68
CA LEU A 63 3.62 -12.31 -6.71
C LEU A 63 3.56 -10.81 -6.35
N ALA A 64 2.45 -10.36 -5.80
CA ALA A 64 2.31 -8.98 -5.33
C ALA A 64 3.28 -8.73 -4.17
N LEU A 65 3.30 -9.62 -3.17
CA LEU A 65 4.22 -9.53 -2.03
C LEU A 65 5.70 -9.48 -2.48
N GLN A 66 6.10 -10.36 -3.40
CA GLN A 66 7.46 -10.35 -3.98
C GLN A 66 7.75 -9.04 -4.71
N THR A 67 6.80 -8.52 -5.48
CA THR A 67 6.95 -7.27 -6.21
C THR A 67 7.12 -6.09 -5.26
N LEU A 68 6.29 -6.01 -4.21
CA LEU A 68 6.40 -4.96 -3.19
C LEU A 68 7.75 -5.04 -2.47
N ASN A 69 8.20 -6.22 -2.08
CA ASN A 69 9.50 -6.40 -1.43
C ASN A 69 10.69 -5.99 -2.32
N ALA A 70 10.61 -6.30 -3.61
CA ALA A 70 11.65 -5.96 -4.57
C ALA A 70 11.65 -4.46 -4.94
N ARG A 71 10.48 -3.83 -5.02
CA ARG A 71 10.31 -2.51 -5.63
C ARG A 71 9.95 -1.39 -4.68
N LEU A 72 9.51 -1.69 -3.46
CA LEU A 72 9.13 -0.67 -2.48
C LEU A 72 10.08 -0.64 -1.29
N ARG A 73 10.27 0.55 -0.77
CA ARG A 73 10.79 0.81 0.58
C ARG A 73 9.62 1.35 1.38
N VAL A 74 9.09 0.57 2.31
CA VAL A 74 7.97 1.00 3.15
C VAL A 74 8.54 1.62 4.43
N LYS A 75 8.19 2.87 4.70
CA LYS A 75 8.43 3.54 5.98
C LYS A 75 7.12 3.53 6.75
N VAL A 76 7.10 2.77 7.83
CA VAL A 76 5.96 2.73 8.75
C VAL A 76 6.10 3.90 9.72
N GLU A 77 5.05 4.68 9.85
CA GLU A 77 4.97 5.84 10.74
C GLU A 77 3.85 5.60 11.75
N ASP A 78 4.12 5.85 13.03
CA ASP A 78 3.12 5.75 14.09
C ASP A 78 2.20 6.97 14.05
N ARG A 79 1.23 6.93 13.15
CA ARG A 79 0.22 7.97 12.93
C ARG A 79 -1.10 7.35 12.52
N PRO A 80 -2.24 8.02 12.78
CA PRO A 80 -3.52 7.57 12.27
C PRO A 80 -3.49 7.50 10.73
N PRO A 81 -4.26 6.57 10.13
CA PRO A 81 -4.34 6.46 8.68
C PRO A 81 -4.80 7.78 8.07
N LEU A 82 -4.23 8.12 6.92
CA LEU A 82 -4.63 9.31 6.18
C LEU A 82 -6.11 9.21 5.82
N GLN A 83 -6.90 10.14 6.35
CA GLN A 83 -8.29 10.35 6.02
C GLN A 83 -8.39 10.84 4.56
N THR A 84 -8.40 9.90 3.62
CA THR A 84 -8.75 10.20 2.23
C THR A 84 -10.27 10.25 2.12
N PRO A 85 -10.85 10.93 1.11
CA PRO A 85 -12.29 10.93 0.91
C PRO A 85 -12.89 9.52 0.80
N GLN A 86 -12.10 8.53 0.33
CA GLN A 86 -12.52 7.12 0.30
C GLN A 86 -12.57 6.50 1.70
N VAL A 87 -11.60 6.80 2.57
CA VAL A 87 -11.57 6.32 3.96
C VAL A 87 -12.66 7.01 4.79
N ALA A 88 -12.87 8.31 4.59
CA ALA A 88 -13.94 9.07 5.23
C ALA A 88 -15.33 8.55 4.84
N PHE A 89 -15.52 8.14 3.58
CA PHE A 89 -16.76 7.52 3.13
C PHE A 89 -17.04 6.18 3.83
N LEU A 90 -16.02 5.33 3.98
CA LEU A 90 -16.16 4.06 4.71
C LEU A 90 -16.48 4.27 6.19
N GLY A 91 -15.85 5.26 6.83
CA GLY A 91 -16.19 5.66 8.20
C GLY A 91 -17.63 6.14 8.31
N ALA A 92 -18.11 6.98 7.38
CA ALA A 92 -19.48 7.48 7.37
C ALA A 92 -20.53 6.37 7.17
N LEU A 93 -20.18 5.27 6.48
CA LEU A 93 -21.06 4.10 6.35
C LEU A 93 -21.14 3.29 7.66
N GLN A 94 -20.08 3.27 8.47
CA GLN A 94 -20.07 2.59 9.78
C GLN A 94 -20.73 3.43 10.88
N ASP A 95 -20.60 4.76 10.80
CA ASP A 95 -21.15 5.71 11.78
C ASP A 95 -22.62 6.07 11.54
N SER A 96 -23.29 5.48 10.53
CA SER A 96 -24.73 5.64 10.36
C SER A 96 -25.49 4.83 11.42
N PRO A 97 -26.16 5.48 12.39
CA PRO A 97 -26.87 4.78 13.43
C PRO A 97 -28.25 4.34 12.90
N GLY A 98 -28.39 3.04 12.63
CA GLY A 98 -29.67 2.35 12.53
C GLY A 98 -30.31 2.32 11.14
N GLU A 99 -30.28 1.15 10.48
CA GLU A 99 -31.45 0.28 10.39
C GLU A 99 -31.12 -1.04 9.66
N MET A 100 -31.79 -2.10 10.09
CA MET A 100 -31.79 -3.49 9.60
C MET A 100 -30.64 -4.41 10.02
N ALA A 101 -30.95 -5.15 11.09
CA ALA A 101 -30.45 -6.48 11.37
C ALA A 101 -30.34 -7.34 10.09
N THR A 102 -29.12 -7.64 9.68
CA THR A 102 -28.82 -8.82 8.87
C THR A 102 -28.28 -9.90 9.80
N PRO A 103 -28.95 -11.04 9.98
CA PRO A 103 -28.41 -12.15 10.74
C PRO A 103 -27.35 -12.84 9.87
N GLY A 104 -26.07 -12.59 10.14
CA GLY A 104 -25.01 -13.27 9.39
C GLY A 104 -23.57 -12.84 9.64
N VAL A 105 -23.31 -11.73 10.34
CA VAL A 105 -21.93 -11.20 10.50
C VAL A 105 -21.39 -11.36 11.93
N GLU A 106 -21.90 -12.33 12.70
CA GLU A 106 -21.40 -12.59 14.07
C GLU A 106 -20.19 -13.54 14.13
N HIS A 107 -19.55 -13.88 13.01
CA HIS A 107 -18.53 -14.97 13.00
C HIS A 107 -17.10 -14.59 12.64
N LEU A 108 -16.72 -13.31 12.77
CA LEU A 108 -15.32 -12.89 12.61
C LEU A 108 -14.70 -12.23 13.85
N SER A 109 -15.48 -11.93 14.89
CA SER A 109 -14.98 -11.21 16.07
C SER A 109 -14.22 -12.06 17.09
N ASN A 110 -14.26 -13.40 16.97
CA ASN A 110 -13.64 -14.31 17.95
C ASN A 110 -12.47 -15.15 17.41
N GLN A 111 -12.01 -14.93 16.17
CA GLN A 111 -10.74 -15.52 15.76
C GLN A 111 -9.60 -14.72 16.38
N LYS A 112 -9.01 -15.28 17.44
CA LYS A 112 -7.67 -14.91 17.91
C LYS A 112 -6.74 -15.04 16.71
N LEU A 113 -6.47 -13.91 16.04
CA LEU A 113 -5.54 -13.82 14.93
C LEU A 113 -4.16 -14.21 15.46
N GLU A 114 -3.77 -15.47 15.26
CA GLU A 114 -2.40 -15.88 15.45
C GLU A 114 -1.61 -15.33 14.26
N TRP A 115 -1.05 -14.14 14.46
CA TRP A 115 -0.22 -13.44 13.50
C TRP A 115 1.07 -14.24 13.28
N GLY A 116 0.99 -15.23 12.38
CA GLY A 116 2.14 -16.00 11.94
C GLY A 116 3.23 -15.06 11.44
N VAL A 117 4.45 -15.27 11.94
CA VAL A 117 5.64 -14.54 11.51
C VAL A 117 5.92 -14.90 10.05
N LEU A 118 5.67 -13.96 9.14
CA LEU A 118 6.02 -14.04 7.72
C LEU A 118 7.25 -13.18 7.43
N PRO A 119 8.02 -13.50 6.36
CA PRO A 119 9.42 -13.11 6.23
C PRO A 119 9.59 -11.59 6.30
N SER A 120 10.50 -11.19 7.19
CA SER A 120 10.76 -9.83 7.62
C SER A 120 10.95 -8.86 6.45
N PHE A 121 10.13 -7.82 6.42
CA PHE A 121 10.52 -6.56 5.79
C PHE A 121 11.76 -6.03 6.51
N SER A 122 12.75 -5.53 5.77
CA SER A 122 13.83 -4.75 6.37
C SER A 122 13.24 -3.41 6.83
N ILE A 123 12.70 -3.36 8.04
CA ILE A 123 12.26 -2.13 8.68
C ILE A 123 13.54 -1.37 9.05
N GLN A 124 13.83 -0.29 8.33
CA GLN A 124 14.81 0.68 8.79
C GLN A 124 14.10 1.61 9.75
N SER A 125 14.23 1.31 11.04
CA SER A 125 13.89 2.22 12.13
C SER A 125 14.78 3.45 12.05
N ASP A 126 14.21 4.65 12.06
CA ASP A 126 14.95 5.93 11.97
C ASP A 126 15.69 6.28 13.28
N GLN A 127 16.04 5.30 14.13
CA GLN A 127 16.69 5.54 15.43
C GLN A 127 18.21 5.78 15.35
N ASP A 128 18.85 5.66 14.17
CA ASP A 128 20.31 5.79 14.05
C ASP A 128 20.81 7.21 13.70
N LYS A 129 20.06 8.28 14.04
CA LYS A 129 20.44 9.67 13.67
C LYS A 129 20.57 10.69 14.79
N GLU A 130 20.73 10.27 16.05
CA GLU A 130 20.95 11.21 17.17
C GLU A 130 22.30 11.08 17.90
N HIS A 131 23.26 10.33 17.36
CA HIS A 131 24.64 10.35 17.89
C HIS A 131 25.67 10.45 16.76
N GLN A 132 25.93 11.68 16.31
CA GLN A 132 27.23 12.12 15.78
C GLN A 132 27.39 13.62 16.02
#